data_AF-A0AAN8EZK4-F1
#
_entry.id   AF-A0AAN8EZK4-F1
#
_cell.length_a   1.000
_cell.length_b   1.000
_cell.length_c   1.000
_cell.angle_alpha   90.00
_cell.angle_beta   90.00
_cell.angle_gamma   90.00
#
_symmetry.space_group_name_H-M   'P 1'
#
loop_
_entity.id
_entity.type
_entity.pdbx_description
1 polymer ?
#
loop_
_entity_poly.entity_id
_entity_poly.type
_entity_poly.pdbx_seq_one_letter_code
_entity_poly.pdbx_strand_id
1 'polypeptide(L)'
;MNMPKITEIHGRFKITKTTLSSLDLMKDIKIFAHYPMALTIEDNYSLKDVSDLLYMAKNITRPKAFEERFKNRTQILLLNNGRICHNDETREALQALVPPEHPIEFSDHCRKRCVGGVVDDATLKHKDNIGCQVILGSLTIQNFNFNSSADLKYFNTIEDIEGSLTIINSTGFKDLTFFKSLKGITDFSTTRPLVRIAHNPDLTSITPLHNQVELLYDVEDVDTVAVIKTYSAIDAMERKELEKQGRVIFHVHVKERKRPPTGNGRKGQDKTWTDGKGKRESEADDSDNLKEGIAVVVGGSLCFIVFGYGYAFIVYQRDRRRLERQQQLRNQNANDDIDAVRSKAGIRSSTDSRSSEKGSSRHRKRK
;
A
#
# COMPACT_ATOMS: atom_id res chain seq x y z
N MET A 1 -20.38 36.12 26.16
CA MET A 1 -21.77 35.97 25.67
C MET A 1 -22.01 34.49 25.42
N ASN A 2 -22.96 33.88 26.14
CA ASN A 2 -23.36 32.50 25.88
C ASN A 2 -24.25 32.49 24.64
N MET A 3 -23.79 31.89 23.55
CA MET A 3 -24.67 31.63 22.41
C MET A 3 -25.77 30.65 22.84
N PRO A 4 -27.03 30.83 22.38
CA PRO A 4 -28.09 29.87 22.63
C PRO A 4 -27.67 28.50 22.08
N LYS A 5 -27.72 27.48 22.94
CA LYS A 5 -27.37 26.09 22.58
C LYS A 5 -28.50 25.52 21.72
N ILE A 6 -28.26 25.41 20.42
CA ILE A 6 -29.17 24.68 19.53
C ILE A 6 -29.02 23.19 19.85
N THR A 7 -30.12 22.54 20.24
CA THR A 7 -30.14 21.12 20.58
C THR A 7 -30.87 20.26 19.55
N GLU A 8 -31.72 20.87 18.73
CA GLU A 8 -32.65 20.18 17.84
C GLU A 8 -32.88 20.96 16.55
N ILE A 9 -32.92 20.25 15.43
CA ILE A 9 -33.19 20.79 14.09
C ILE A 9 -34.20 19.89 13.39
N HIS A 10 -35.30 20.47 12.90
CA HIS A 10 -36.24 19.80 12.00
C HIS A 10 -35.97 20.21 10.56
N GLY A 11 -35.75 19.25 9.68
CA GLY A 11 -35.47 19.48 8.26
C GLY A 11 -34.04 19.16 7.87
N ARG A 12 -33.29 20.17 7.40
CA ARG A 12 -31.91 20.03 6.93
C ARG A 12 -30.98 20.92 7.75
N PHE A 13 -29.88 20.35 8.24
CA PHE A 13 -28.78 21.09 8.84
C PHE A 13 -27.65 21.26 7.82
N LYS A 14 -27.24 22.51 7.59
CA LYS A 14 -26.18 22.84 6.65
C LYS A 14 -25.07 23.60 7.35
N ILE A 15 -23.84 23.09 7.26
CA ILE A 15 -22.63 23.69 7.80
C ILE A 15 -21.78 24.14 6.62
N THR A 16 -21.58 25.45 6.46
CA THR A 16 -20.77 26.00 5.37
C THR A 16 -19.83 27.09 5.86
N LYS A 17 -18.68 27.21 5.20
CA LYS A 17 -17.69 28.29 5.43
C LYS A 17 -17.34 28.51 6.90
N THR A 18 -17.36 27.44 7.70
CA THR A 18 -17.02 27.52 9.12
C THR A 18 -15.51 27.64 9.32
N THR A 19 -15.12 28.29 10.41
CA THR A 19 -13.73 28.36 10.88
C THR A 19 -13.39 27.25 11.87
N LEU A 20 -14.36 26.40 12.21
CA LEU A 20 -14.14 25.29 13.12
C LEU A 20 -13.20 24.25 12.50
N SER A 21 -12.30 23.72 13.32
CA SER A 21 -11.42 22.60 12.96
C SER A 21 -12.05 21.23 13.18
N SER A 22 -13.11 21.18 14.00
CA SER A 22 -13.84 19.98 14.41
C SER A 22 -15.35 20.23 14.47
N LEU A 23 -16.15 19.16 14.55
CA LEU A 23 -17.61 19.23 14.71
C LEU A 23 -18.07 18.94 16.15
N ASP A 24 -17.15 18.97 17.10
CA ASP A 24 -17.35 18.63 18.51
C ASP A 24 -18.43 19.47 19.19
N LEU A 25 -18.50 20.75 18.84
CA LEU A 25 -19.54 21.67 19.33
C LEU A 25 -20.96 21.34 18.83
N MET A 26 -21.06 20.51 17.80
CA MET A 26 -22.32 20.18 17.11
C MET A 26 -22.72 18.71 17.25
N LYS A 27 -21.87 17.87 17.85
CA LYS A 27 -22.07 16.42 17.93
C LYS A 27 -23.37 16.00 18.64
N ASP A 28 -23.84 16.84 19.57
CA ASP A 28 -25.04 16.60 20.39
C ASP A 28 -26.35 17.09 19.71
N ILE A 29 -26.27 17.70 18.52
CA ILE A 29 -27.46 18.20 17.82
C ILE A 29 -28.28 17.02 17.29
N LYS A 30 -29.57 17.00 17.63
CA LYS A 30 -30.55 16.05 17.08
C LYS A 30 -31.13 16.60 15.78
N ILE A 31 -31.13 15.79 14.72
CA ILE A 31 -31.64 16.19 13.41
C ILE A 31 -32.82 15.31 13.03
N PHE A 32 -34.00 15.91 12.85
CA PHE A 32 -35.20 15.24 12.36
C PHE A 32 -35.32 15.43 10.85
N ALA A 33 -34.87 14.43 10.10
CA ALA A 33 -34.67 14.47 8.66
C ALA A 33 -35.99 14.41 7.87
N HIS A 34 -36.47 15.56 7.40
CA HIS A 34 -37.64 15.63 6.49
C HIS A 34 -37.25 15.52 5.01
N TYR A 35 -35.94 15.46 4.72
CA TYR A 35 -35.36 15.44 3.37
C TYR A 35 -34.35 14.28 3.24
N PRO A 36 -34.00 13.86 2.01
CA PRO A 36 -33.00 12.81 1.80
C PRO A 36 -31.65 13.14 2.46
N MET A 37 -31.17 14.37 2.26
CA MET A 37 -29.95 14.90 2.86
C MET A 37 -30.32 15.71 4.10
N ALA A 38 -30.08 15.11 5.26
CA ALA A 38 -30.39 15.68 6.58
C ALA A 38 -29.25 16.59 7.06
N LEU A 39 -28.01 16.20 6.78
CA LEU A 39 -26.80 16.95 7.12
C LEU A 39 -25.97 17.19 5.86
N THR A 40 -25.66 18.45 5.59
CA THR A 40 -24.76 18.83 4.50
C THR A 40 -23.63 19.68 5.07
N ILE A 41 -22.39 19.24 4.85
CA ILE A 41 -21.19 19.95 5.27
C ILE A 41 -20.42 20.25 3.99
N GLU A 42 -20.29 21.54 3.67
CA GLU A 42 -19.64 21.95 2.43
C GLU A 42 -18.79 23.21 2.55
N ASP A 43 -17.72 23.28 1.76
CA ASP A 43 -16.83 24.46 1.66
C ASP A 43 -16.22 24.89 3.02
N ASN A 44 -15.94 23.92 3.90
CA ASN A 44 -15.35 24.16 5.22
C ASN A 44 -13.84 23.86 5.23
N TYR A 45 -13.03 24.69 4.56
CA TYR A 45 -11.60 24.43 4.37
C TYR A 45 -10.76 24.32 5.67
N SER A 46 -11.25 24.85 6.78
CA SER A 46 -10.59 24.76 8.09
C SER A 46 -10.89 23.44 8.82
N LEU A 47 -11.91 22.71 8.38
CA LEU A 47 -12.38 21.48 9.02
C LEU A 47 -11.37 20.36 8.75
N LYS A 48 -10.81 19.80 9.83
CA LYS A 48 -9.83 18.72 9.78
C LYS A 48 -10.38 17.44 10.38
N ASP A 49 -11.04 17.57 11.53
CA ASP A 49 -11.60 16.43 12.25
C ASP A 49 -13.12 16.37 12.05
N VAL A 50 -13.57 15.36 11.31
CA VAL A 50 -14.99 15.05 11.14
C VAL A 50 -15.43 13.76 11.85
N SER A 51 -14.65 13.24 12.81
CA SER A 51 -14.98 11.99 13.51
C SER A 51 -16.30 12.07 14.28
N ASP A 52 -16.66 13.26 14.76
CA ASP A 52 -17.95 13.54 15.38
C ASP A 52 -19.16 13.23 14.47
N LEU A 53 -18.97 13.12 13.14
CA LEU A 53 -20.01 12.64 12.23
C LEU A 53 -20.49 11.24 12.57
N LEU A 54 -19.62 10.37 13.11
CA LEU A 54 -20.01 9.03 13.56
C LEU A 54 -21.03 9.09 14.70
N TYR A 55 -20.99 10.15 15.52
CA TYR A 55 -21.97 10.41 16.58
C TYR A 55 -23.18 11.14 16.03
N MET A 56 -22.98 12.18 15.22
CA MET A 56 -24.06 12.94 14.60
C MET A 56 -24.97 12.04 13.76
N ALA A 57 -24.42 11.09 13.01
CA ALA A 57 -25.18 10.12 12.22
C ALA A 57 -26.20 9.33 13.07
N LYS A 58 -25.85 8.99 14.32
CA LYS A 58 -26.75 8.31 15.26
C LYS A 58 -27.86 9.22 15.78
N ASN A 59 -27.63 10.53 15.75
CA ASN A 59 -28.58 11.56 16.17
C ASN A 59 -29.48 12.06 15.03
N ILE A 60 -29.29 11.56 13.80
CA ILE A 60 -30.21 11.81 12.70
C ILE A 60 -31.34 10.79 12.78
N THR A 61 -32.56 11.28 13.02
CA THR A 61 -33.77 10.48 13.05
C THR A 61 -34.64 10.82 11.85
N ARG A 62 -35.33 9.82 11.30
CA ARG A 62 -36.25 10.01 10.18
C ARG A 62 -37.69 9.78 10.67
N PRO A 63 -38.62 10.73 10.45
CA PRO A 63 -40.02 10.47 10.78
C PRO A 63 -40.56 9.33 9.91
N LYS A 64 -41.40 8.46 10.49
CA LYS A 64 -41.99 7.29 9.81
C LYS A 64 -42.63 7.63 8.46
N ALA A 65 -43.25 8.80 8.35
CA ALA A 65 -43.87 9.29 7.11
C ALA A 65 -42.89 9.43 5.92
N PHE A 66 -41.58 9.56 6.18
CA PHE A 66 -40.54 9.73 5.16
C PHE A 66 -39.61 8.51 5.03
N GLU A 67 -39.78 7.50 5.88
CA GLU A 67 -38.87 6.35 5.97
C GLU A 67 -38.82 5.55 4.67
N GLU A 68 -40.00 5.17 4.16
CA GLU A 68 -40.12 4.42 2.90
C GLU A 68 -39.61 5.20 1.69
N ARG A 69 -39.87 6.51 1.63
CA ARG A 69 -39.49 7.34 0.48
C ARG A 69 -37.98 7.46 0.28
N PHE A 70 -37.21 7.37 1.37
CA PHE A 70 -35.76 7.57 1.36
C PHE A 70 -35.00 6.34 1.84
N LYS A 71 -35.65 5.18 1.84
CA LYS A 71 -35.03 3.89 2.15
C LYS A 71 -33.78 3.74 1.27
N ASN A 72 -32.65 3.41 1.90
CA ASN A 72 -31.33 3.26 1.28
C ASN A 72 -30.64 4.55 0.79
N ARG A 73 -31.15 5.76 1.10
CA ARG A 73 -30.41 7.00 0.85
C ARG A 73 -29.59 7.40 2.07
N THR A 74 -28.31 7.69 1.85
CA THR A 74 -27.41 8.30 2.83
C THR A 74 -27.99 9.63 3.29
N GLN A 75 -27.75 9.98 4.55
CA GLN A 75 -28.32 11.18 5.17
C GLN A 75 -27.31 12.33 5.28
N ILE A 76 -26.04 12.04 5.03
CA ILE A 76 -24.91 12.93 5.21
C ILE A 76 -24.25 13.15 3.86
N LEU A 77 -24.00 14.41 3.54
CA LEU A 77 -23.25 14.83 2.36
C LEU A 77 -22.06 15.69 2.81
N LEU A 78 -20.86 15.31 2.36
CA LEU A 78 -19.61 16.02 2.62
C LEU A 78 -18.99 16.44 1.28
N LEU A 79 -18.85 17.75 1.04
CA LEU A 79 -18.31 18.28 -0.22
C LEU A 79 -17.26 19.37 0.03
N ASN A 80 -16.13 19.36 -0.67
CA ASN A 80 -15.16 20.47 -0.67
C ASN A 80 -14.68 20.93 0.73
N ASN A 81 -14.54 20.04 1.72
CA ASN A 81 -14.24 20.41 3.12
C ASN A 81 -12.74 20.47 3.46
N GLY A 82 -11.89 20.80 2.49
CA GLY A 82 -10.46 20.94 2.72
C GLY A 82 -9.78 19.65 3.19
N ARG A 83 -8.84 19.77 4.14
CA ARG A 83 -7.90 18.70 4.51
C ARG A 83 -8.43 17.87 5.68
N ILE A 84 -9.33 16.92 5.39
CA ILE A 84 -9.85 16.00 6.42
C ILE A 84 -8.76 14.99 6.82
N CYS A 85 -8.56 14.83 8.13
CA CYS A 85 -7.48 14.07 8.74
C CYS A 85 -8.02 12.99 9.68
N HIS A 86 -7.85 11.71 9.31
CA HIS A 86 -8.25 10.57 10.15
C HIS A 86 -7.36 9.35 9.93
N ASN A 87 -7.39 8.38 10.86
CA ASN A 87 -6.79 7.06 10.69
C ASN A 87 -7.68 6.14 9.83
N ASP A 88 -7.14 5.03 9.34
CA ASP A 88 -7.85 4.13 8.40
C ASP A 88 -9.20 3.64 8.91
N GLU A 89 -9.28 3.20 10.16
CA GLU A 89 -10.52 2.70 10.77
C GLU A 89 -11.61 3.78 10.76
N THR A 90 -11.26 5.01 11.12
CA THR A 90 -12.19 6.14 11.12
C THR A 90 -12.54 6.57 9.70
N ARG A 91 -11.58 6.53 8.76
CA ARG A 91 -11.83 6.83 7.34
C ARG A 91 -12.87 5.91 6.74
N GLU A 92 -12.73 4.60 6.96
CA GLU A 92 -13.67 3.59 6.46
C GLU A 92 -15.07 3.80 7.04
N ALA A 93 -15.16 3.99 8.37
CA ALA A 93 -16.42 4.26 9.05
C ALA A 93 -17.12 5.53 8.54
N LEU A 94 -16.36 6.61 8.31
CA LEU A 94 -16.87 7.86 7.75
C LEU A 94 -17.29 7.70 6.29
N GLN A 95 -16.53 6.95 5.51
CA GLN A 95 -16.81 6.70 4.09
C GLN A 95 -18.13 5.93 3.91
N ALA A 96 -18.50 5.06 4.87
CA ALA A 96 -19.77 4.37 4.88
C ALA A 96 -20.98 5.28 5.20
N LEU A 97 -20.77 6.49 5.73
CA LEU A 97 -21.85 7.43 6.03
C LEU A 97 -22.27 8.30 4.84
N VAL A 98 -21.39 8.45 3.85
CA VAL A 98 -21.58 9.34 2.69
C VAL A 98 -21.94 8.52 1.44
N PRO A 99 -22.62 9.13 0.44
CA PRO A 99 -22.89 8.45 -0.81
C PRO A 99 -21.59 8.10 -1.56
N PRO A 100 -21.50 6.93 -2.22
CA PRO A 100 -20.29 6.50 -2.96
C PRO A 100 -19.97 7.40 -4.15
N GLU A 101 -20.95 8.15 -4.66
CA GLU A 101 -20.75 9.16 -5.73
C GLU A 101 -19.98 10.39 -5.24
N HIS A 102 -19.91 10.61 -3.92
CA HIS A 102 -19.24 11.73 -3.28
C HIS A 102 -18.38 11.23 -2.10
N PRO A 103 -17.28 10.51 -2.39
CA PRO A 103 -16.42 9.99 -1.34
C PRO A 103 -15.73 11.13 -0.58
N ILE A 104 -15.39 10.86 0.68
CA ILE A 104 -14.64 11.81 1.49
C ILE A 104 -13.20 11.83 1.00
N GLU A 105 -12.73 12.99 0.57
CA GLU A 105 -11.32 13.20 0.25
C GLU A 105 -10.54 13.40 1.54
N PHE A 106 -9.76 12.38 1.92
CA PHE A 106 -8.83 12.47 3.03
C PHE A 106 -7.49 13.02 2.56
N SER A 107 -6.94 13.97 3.33
CA SER A 107 -5.68 14.60 2.96
C SER A 107 -4.48 13.71 3.34
N ASP A 108 -3.57 13.50 2.39
CA ASP A 108 -2.30 12.80 2.63
C ASP A 108 -1.37 13.53 3.60
N HIS A 109 -1.56 14.84 3.78
CA HIS A 109 -0.77 15.63 4.74
C HIS A 109 -1.06 15.24 6.19
N CYS A 110 -2.17 14.53 6.42
CA CYS A 110 -2.57 14.07 7.74
C CYS A 110 -1.85 12.77 8.12
N ARG A 111 -1.23 12.09 7.15
CA ARG A 111 -0.54 10.83 7.38
C ARG A 111 0.81 11.12 8.00
N LYS A 112 1.11 10.45 9.11
CA LYS A 112 2.40 10.62 9.78
C LYS A 112 3.50 10.05 8.90
N ARG A 113 4.45 10.92 8.50
CA ARG A 113 5.61 10.57 7.66
C ARG A 113 6.83 10.38 8.55
N CYS A 114 7.59 9.31 8.35
CA CYS A 114 8.85 9.05 9.04
C CYS A 114 9.94 8.75 8.04
N VAL A 115 11.19 8.97 8.44
CA VAL A 115 12.35 8.67 7.59
C VAL A 115 12.59 7.17 7.59
N GLY A 116 12.83 6.60 6.42
CA GLY A 116 13.25 5.21 6.25
C GLY A 116 14.66 4.94 6.77
N GLY A 117 15.08 3.69 6.71
CA GLY A 117 16.39 3.26 7.18
C GLY A 117 16.40 1.80 7.61
N VAL A 118 17.44 1.43 8.35
CA VAL A 118 17.54 0.12 8.98
C VAL A 118 16.72 0.12 10.26
N VAL A 119 15.83 -0.85 10.43
CA VAL A 119 15.02 -1.00 11.63
C VAL A 119 15.82 -1.75 12.68
N ASP A 120 16.08 -1.07 13.78
CA ASP A 120 16.70 -1.59 15.00
C ASP A 120 15.86 -1.26 16.24
N ASP A 121 16.30 -1.74 17.41
CA ASP A 121 15.61 -1.50 18.69
C ASP A 121 15.43 -0.01 19.00
N ALA A 122 16.37 0.84 18.56
CA ALA A 122 16.31 2.28 18.77
C ALA A 122 15.18 2.89 17.92
N THR A 123 15.09 2.50 16.66
CA THR A 123 14.05 2.91 15.71
C THR A 123 12.66 2.55 16.25
N LEU A 124 12.50 1.34 16.78
CA LEU A 124 11.22 0.86 17.33
C LEU A 124 10.80 1.59 18.61
N LYS A 125 11.77 2.00 19.45
CA LYS A 125 11.51 2.72 20.71
C LYS A 125 11.35 4.23 20.51
N HIS A 126 11.74 4.76 19.36
CA HIS A 126 11.68 6.20 19.11
C HIS A 126 10.22 6.66 19.00
N LYS A 127 9.83 7.65 19.82
CA LYS A 127 8.45 8.16 19.85
C LYS A 127 7.97 8.71 18.51
N ASP A 128 8.89 9.29 17.73
CA ASP A 128 8.56 9.84 16.41
C ASP A 128 8.21 8.77 15.38
N ASN A 129 8.59 7.51 15.61
CA ASN A 129 8.25 6.39 14.72
C ASN A 129 6.93 5.70 15.08
N ILE A 130 6.37 5.96 16.28
CA ILE A 130 5.10 5.38 16.71
C ILE A 130 3.96 5.94 15.85
N GLY A 131 3.16 5.06 15.25
CA GLY A 131 2.04 5.46 14.40
C GLY A 131 2.47 5.98 13.03
N CYS A 132 3.65 5.61 12.56
CA CYS A 132 4.09 5.95 11.22
C CYS A 132 3.18 5.31 10.16
N GLN A 133 2.74 6.10 9.19
CA GLN A 133 1.88 5.63 8.09
C GLN A 133 2.60 5.67 6.74
N VAL A 134 3.55 6.59 6.57
CA VAL A 134 4.35 6.72 5.34
C VAL A 134 5.81 6.70 5.71
N ILE A 135 6.57 5.79 5.11
CA ILE A 135 8.03 5.77 5.22
C ILE A 135 8.62 6.53 4.02
N LEU A 136 9.44 7.55 4.28
CA LEU A 136 10.17 8.31 3.27
C LEU A 136 11.54 7.68 3.04
N GLY A 137 11.74 7.06 1.88
CA GLY A 137 12.92 6.28 1.56
C GLY A 137 12.76 4.78 1.84
N SER A 138 13.87 4.06 1.76
CA SER A 138 13.87 2.60 1.90
C SER A 138 13.69 2.14 3.34
N LEU A 139 12.96 1.04 3.53
CA LEU A 139 12.83 0.34 4.81
C LEU A 139 13.63 -0.97 4.76
N THR A 140 14.61 -1.12 5.66
CA THR A 140 15.44 -2.31 5.75
C THR A 140 15.27 -3.01 7.10
N ILE A 141 14.79 -4.24 7.08
CA ILE A 141 14.67 -5.12 8.24
C ILE A 141 15.76 -6.18 8.11
N GLN A 142 16.76 -6.13 8.98
CA GLN A 142 17.92 -7.02 8.91
C GLN A 142 18.24 -7.62 10.26
N ASN A 143 18.49 -8.94 10.30
CA ASN A 143 18.82 -9.67 11.53
C ASN A 143 17.77 -9.48 12.64
N PHE A 144 16.51 -9.28 12.27
CA PHE A 144 15.42 -8.97 13.20
C PHE A 144 14.72 -10.24 13.69
N ASN A 145 14.32 -10.28 14.96
CA ASN A 145 13.61 -11.42 15.56
C ASN A 145 12.18 -11.03 15.97
N PHE A 146 11.20 -11.48 15.19
CA PHE A 146 9.79 -11.13 15.33
C PHE A 146 9.05 -11.87 16.46
N ASN A 147 9.71 -12.75 17.22
CA ASN A 147 9.10 -13.43 18.37
C ASN A 147 8.76 -12.46 19.54
N SER A 148 9.25 -11.23 19.48
CA SER A 148 8.98 -10.14 20.41
C SER A 148 7.69 -9.39 20.01
N SER A 149 6.59 -9.62 20.73
CA SER A 149 5.25 -9.10 20.34
C SER A 149 5.09 -7.58 20.40
N ALA A 150 5.97 -6.88 21.15
CA ALA A 150 5.92 -5.43 21.27
C ALA A 150 6.27 -4.71 19.96
N ASP A 151 7.06 -5.36 19.10
CA ASP A 151 7.69 -4.73 17.94
C ASP A 151 6.80 -4.72 16.68
N LEU A 152 5.75 -5.56 16.66
CA LEU A 152 4.81 -5.64 15.53
C LEU A 152 3.94 -4.39 15.36
N LYS A 153 3.77 -3.60 16.43
CA LYS A 153 2.92 -2.41 16.39
C LYS A 153 3.44 -1.34 15.43
N TYR A 154 4.76 -1.23 15.28
CA TYR A 154 5.38 -0.27 14.37
C TYR A 154 5.01 -0.57 12.92
N PHE A 155 5.15 -1.83 12.49
CA PHE A 155 4.88 -2.23 11.11
C PHE A 155 3.39 -2.22 10.75
N ASN A 156 2.54 -2.49 11.75
CA ASN A 156 1.10 -2.58 11.60
C ASN A 156 0.41 -1.29 11.17
N THR A 157 1.06 -0.13 11.27
CA THR A 157 0.50 1.17 10.86
C THR A 157 1.06 1.67 9.54
N ILE A 158 2.12 1.04 9.02
CA ILE A 158 2.78 1.48 7.79
C ILE A 158 1.86 1.14 6.61
N GLU A 159 1.50 2.16 5.85
CA GLU A 159 0.57 2.07 4.72
C GLU A 159 1.29 2.26 3.37
N ASP A 160 2.27 3.17 3.29
CA ASP A 160 3.10 3.34 2.09
C ASP A 160 4.59 3.39 2.45
N ILE A 161 5.43 2.85 1.56
CA ILE A 161 6.88 3.02 1.57
C ILE A 161 7.27 3.76 0.29
N GLU A 162 7.67 5.03 0.42
CA GLU A 162 8.23 5.85 -0.67
C GLU A 162 9.72 5.54 -0.86
N GLY A 163 10.01 4.28 -1.21
CA GLY A 163 11.34 3.73 -1.47
C GLY A 163 11.27 2.22 -1.68
N SER A 164 12.32 1.50 -1.31
CA SER A 164 12.36 0.03 -1.39
C SER A 164 12.21 -0.67 -0.04
N LEU A 165 11.66 -1.88 -0.04
CA LEU A 165 11.53 -2.75 1.12
C LEU A 165 12.56 -3.89 1.05
N THR A 166 13.43 -3.98 2.05
CA THR A 166 14.40 -5.07 2.18
C THR A 166 14.19 -5.82 3.49
N ILE A 167 14.02 -7.15 3.44
CA ILE A 167 13.89 -8.02 4.61
C ILE A 167 14.88 -9.17 4.49
N ILE A 168 15.92 -9.17 5.32
CA ILE A 168 17.01 -10.13 5.23
C ILE A 168 17.42 -10.72 6.57
N ASN A 169 17.83 -12.00 6.54
CA ASN A 169 18.40 -12.71 7.71
C ASN A 169 17.53 -12.61 8.98
N SER A 170 16.22 -12.46 8.85
CA SER A 170 15.31 -12.22 9.97
C SER A 170 14.49 -13.48 10.28
N THR A 171 14.10 -13.66 11.54
CA THR A 171 13.47 -14.88 12.07
C THR A 171 12.18 -14.58 12.82
N GLY A 172 11.38 -15.61 13.12
CA GLY A 172 10.18 -15.47 13.96
C GLY A 172 8.93 -14.99 13.21
N PHE A 173 8.91 -15.05 11.88
CA PHE A 173 7.73 -14.73 11.07
C PHE A 173 7.58 -15.73 9.92
N LYS A 174 6.34 -16.16 9.66
CA LYS A 174 5.99 -17.10 8.58
C LYS A 174 5.49 -16.42 7.32
N ASP A 175 5.04 -15.19 7.46
CA ASP A 175 4.45 -14.34 6.43
C ASP A 175 4.69 -12.86 6.75
N LEU A 176 4.27 -11.97 5.87
CA LEU A 176 4.42 -10.53 6.01
C LEU A 176 3.16 -9.87 6.58
N THR A 177 2.27 -10.61 7.25
CA THR A 177 0.99 -10.05 7.76
C THR A 177 1.18 -9.01 8.86
N PHE A 178 2.38 -8.90 9.43
CA PHE A 178 2.76 -7.78 10.29
C PHE A 178 2.78 -6.42 9.55
N PHE A 179 2.75 -6.42 8.22
CA PHE A 179 2.45 -5.27 7.37
C PHE A 179 0.97 -5.20 6.98
N LYS A 180 0.06 -5.45 7.92
CA LYS A 180 -1.39 -5.55 7.64
C LYS A 180 -2.01 -4.33 6.95
N SER A 181 -1.43 -3.14 7.15
CA SER A 181 -1.92 -1.88 6.60
C SER A 181 -1.18 -1.45 5.34
N LEU A 182 -0.12 -2.17 4.93
CA LEU A 182 0.70 -1.79 3.79
C LEU A 182 -0.11 -1.93 2.50
N LYS A 183 -0.24 -0.82 1.77
CA LYS A 183 -0.99 -0.68 0.52
C LYS A 183 -0.07 -0.44 -0.67
N GLY A 184 1.09 0.18 -0.47
CA GLY A 184 1.96 0.57 -1.58
C GLY A 184 3.44 0.61 -1.25
N ILE A 185 4.26 0.26 -2.24
CA ILE A 185 5.71 0.50 -2.25
C ILE A 185 6.04 1.22 -3.55
N THR A 186 6.64 2.40 -3.45
CA THR A 186 6.85 3.29 -4.60
C THR A 186 8.28 3.78 -4.66
N ASP A 187 9.00 3.51 -5.75
CA ASP A 187 10.34 4.05 -5.98
C ASP A 187 10.55 4.27 -7.48
N PHE A 188 10.61 5.53 -7.90
CA PHE A 188 10.81 5.94 -9.30
C PHE A 188 12.26 6.35 -9.60
N SER A 189 13.15 6.20 -8.63
CA SER A 189 14.55 6.65 -8.75
C SER A 189 15.55 5.50 -8.73
N THR A 190 15.08 4.29 -8.44
CA THR A 190 15.91 3.11 -8.24
C THR A 190 16.02 2.30 -9.53
N THR A 191 17.22 1.80 -9.79
CA THR A 191 17.48 0.71 -10.75
C THR A 191 17.50 -0.67 -10.08
N ARG A 192 17.28 -0.69 -8.75
CA ARG A 192 17.28 -1.90 -7.92
C ARG A 192 15.85 -2.39 -7.70
N PRO A 193 15.66 -3.68 -7.35
CA PRO A 193 14.35 -4.20 -7.01
C PRO A 193 13.70 -3.41 -5.86
N LEU A 194 12.41 -3.09 -6.03
CA LEU A 194 11.59 -2.44 -5.01
C LEU A 194 11.44 -3.32 -3.78
N VAL A 195 11.39 -4.64 -3.97
CA VAL A 195 11.25 -5.59 -2.87
C VAL A 195 12.37 -6.62 -2.91
N ARG A 196 13.07 -6.75 -1.78
CA ARG A 196 14.10 -7.77 -1.60
C ARG A 196 13.87 -8.54 -0.32
N ILE A 197 13.54 -9.81 -0.44
CA ILE A 197 13.36 -10.72 0.70
C ILE A 197 14.36 -11.86 0.55
N ALA A 198 15.28 -12.03 1.49
CA ALA A 198 16.31 -13.05 1.38
C ALA A 198 16.73 -13.67 2.72
N HIS A 199 16.95 -14.98 2.72
CA HIS A 199 17.54 -15.71 3.85
C HIS A 199 16.74 -15.61 5.16
N ASN A 200 15.40 -15.58 5.07
CA ASN A 200 14.51 -15.63 6.24
C ASN A 200 14.04 -17.09 6.41
N PRO A 201 14.57 -17.85 7.39
CA PRO A 201 14.39 -19.30 7.49
C PRO A 201 12.94 -19.74 7.73
N ASP A 202 12.16 -18.93 8.44
CA ASP A 202 10.81 -19.26 8.86
C ASP A 202 9.74 -18.86 7.83
N LEU A 203 10.13 -18.09 6.80
CA LEU A 203 9.22 -17.52 5.81
C LEU A 203 8.66 -18.59 4.86
N THR A 204 7.33 -18.68 4.82
CA THR A 204 6.58 -19.63 3.97
C THR A 204 5.56 -18.97 3.06
N SER A 205 5.16 -17.73 3.33
CA SER A 205 4.22 -16.95 2.51
C SER A 205 4.70 -15.51 2.37
N ILE A 206 4.32 -14.84 1.28
CA ILE A 206 4.59 -13.42 1.05
C ILE A 206 3.34 -12.54 1.21
N THR A 207 2.24 -13.07 1.75
CA THR A 207 1.05 -12.27 2.09
C THR A 207 1.41 -11.13 3.07
N PRO A 208 0.99 -9.87 2.85
CA PRO A 208 0.01 -9.39 1.87
C PRO A 208 0.60 -8.85 0.54
N LEU A 209 1.90 -9.04 0.30
CA LEU A 209 2.62 -8.39 -0.80
C LEU A 209 2.05 -8.67 -2.19
N HIS A 210 1.61 -9.90 -2.45
CA HIS A 210 1.23 -10.32 -3.81
C HIS A 210 -0.16 -9.85 -4.24
N ASN A 211 -1.09 -9.59 -3.31
CA ASN A 211 -2.50 -9.31 -3.62
C ASN A 211 -3.03 -7.97 -3.09
N GLN A 212 -2.40 -7.38 -2.07
CA GLN A 212 -2.90 -6.13 -1.46
C GLN A 212 -1.93 -4.95 -1.66
N VAL A 213 -0.63 -5.23 -1.82
CA VAL A 213 0.39 -4.20 -1.96
C VAL A 213 0.63 -3.89 -3.43
N GLU A 214 0.48 -2.62 -3.79
CA GLU A 214 0.77 -2.08 -5.11
C GLU A 214 2.24 -1.68 -5.23
N LEU A 215 2.95 -2.23 -6.23
CA LEU A 215 4.33 -1.85 -6.56
C LEU A 215 4.34 -0.81 -7.68
N LEU A 216 4.81 0.41 -7.40
CA LEU A 216 4.89 1.50 -8.37
C LEU A 216 6.34 1.90 -8.62
N TYR A 217 6.76 1.79 -9.88
CA TYR A 217 8.14 2.04 -10.29
C TYR A 217 8.18 2.59 -11.71
N ASP A 218 9.37 3.07 -12.13
CA ASP A 218 9.64 3.37 -13.53
C ASP A 218 10.02 2.09 -14.29
N VAL A 219 9.20 1.74 -15.28
CA VAL A 219 9.37 0.49 -16.03
C VAL A 219 10.61 0.52 -16.92
N GLU A 220 11.12 1.71 -17.26
CA GLU A 220 12.34 1.87 -18.06
C GLU A 220 13.60 1.59 -17.24
N ASP A 221 13.55 1.85 -15.93
CA ASP A 221 14.72 1.75 -15.04
C ASP A 221 14.80 0.44 -14.24
N VAL A 222 13.66 -0.24 -14.03
CA VAL A 222 13.58 -1.43 -13.17
C VAL A 222 13.28 -2.70 -13.96
N ASP A 223 14.34 -3.42 -14.31
CA ASP A 223 14.25 -4.74 -14.96
C ASP A 223 13.63 -5.83 -14.08
N THR A 224 13.79 -5.74 -12.76
CA THR A 224 13.32 -6.75 -11.81
C THR A 224 12.72 -6.06 -10.60
N VAL A 225 11.42 -6.21 -10.41
CA VAL A 225 10.65 -5.51 -9.37
C VAL A 225 10.86 -6.13 -8.00
N ALA A 226 10.95 -7.46 -7.94
CA ALA A 226 11.12 -8.17 -6.68
C ALA A 226 12.10 -9.35 -6.78
N VAL A 227 12.87 -9.55 -5.71
CA VAL A 227 13.78 -10.70 -5.56
C VAL A 227 13.46 -11.41 -4.23
N ILE A 228 12.98 -12.64 -4.33
CA ILE A 228 12.52 -13.46 -3.21
C ILE A 228 13.38 -14.72 -3.12
N LYS A 229 14.25 -14.79 -2.10
CA LYS A 229 15.14 -15.93 -1.81
C LYS A 229 14.76 -16.57 -0.47
N THR A 230 14.15 -17.75 -0.53
CA THR A 230 13.58 -18.44 0.65
C THR A 230 14.21 -19.81 0.85
N TYR A 231 13.96 -20.44 2.01
CA TYR A 231 14.35 -21.85 2.25
C TYR A 231 13.20 -22.82 2.01
N SER A 232 11.98 -22.31 1.92
CA SER A 232 10.74 -23.04 1.64
C SER A 232 10.13 -22.52 0.35
N ALA A 233 9.43 -23.39 -0.39
CA ALA A 233 8.71 -22.97 -1.59
C ALA A 233 7.55 -22.04 -1.19
N ILE A 234 7.45 -20.90 -1.86
CA ILE A 234 6.27 -20.03 -1.79
C ILE A 234 5.16 -20.63 -2.67
N ASP A 235 3.92 -20.53 -2.22
CA ASP A 235 2.75 -21.04 -2.94
C ASP A 235 2.69 -20.53 -4.38
N ALA A 236 2.28 -21.39 -5.30
CA ALA A 236 2.29 -21.09 -6.74
C ALA A 236 1.32 -19.94 -7.11
N MET A 237 0.21 -19.80 -6.39
CA MET A 237 -0.74 -18.71 -6.59
C MET A 237 -0.13 -17.38 -6.15
N GLU A 238 0.49 -17.33 -4.97
CA GLU A 238 1.16 -16.12 -4.49
C GLU A 238 2.25 -15.64 -5.46
N ARG A 239 3.05 -16.58 -5.99
CA ARG A 239 4.08 -16.27 -7.00
C ARG A 239 3.48 -15.68 -8.26
N LYS A 240 2.43 -16.32 -8.79
CA LYS A 240 1.74 -15.89 -10.01
C LYS A 240 1.12 -14.51 -9.85
N GLU A 241 0.51 -14.21 -8.70
CA GLU A 241 -0.07 -12.89 -8.43
C GLU A 241 1.00 -11.80 -8.34
N LEU A 242 2.13 -12.05 -7.68
CA LEU A 242 3.23 -11.07 -7.61
C LEU A 242 3.87 -10.84 -8.99
N GLU A 243 4.01 -11.89 -9.81
CA GLU A 243 4.52 -11.79 -11.19
C GLU A 243 3.63 -10.96 -12.13
N LYS A 244 2.35 -10.74 -11.80
CA LYS A 244 1.50 -9.79 -12.54
C LYS A 244 1.92 -8.33 -12.36
N GLN A 245 2.64 -8.02 -11.26
CA GLN A 245 3.10 -6.66 -10.97
C GLN A 245 4.43 -6.32 -11.66
N GLY A 246 5.10 -7.31 -12.27
CA GLY A 246 6.35 -7.13 -13.01
C GLY A 246 7.25 -8.35 -12.94
N ARG A 247 8.50 -8.24 -13.44
CA ARG A 247 9.45 -9.35 -13.40
C ARG A 247 9.91 -9.64 -11.96
N VAL A 248 9.69 -10.86 -11.50
CA VAL A 248 10.07 -11.34 -10.16
C VAL A 248 11.04 -12.50 -10.27
N ILE A 249 12.05 -12.52 -9.40
CA ILE A 249 12.99 -13.64 -9.28
C ILE A 249 12.73 -14.40 -7.99
N PHE A 250 12.34 -15.67 -8.12
CA PHE A 250 12.20 -16.60 -6.99
C PHE A 250 13.38 -17.57 -6.94
N HIS A 251 13.99 -17.74 -5.77
CA HIS A 251 15.03 -18.73 -5.54
C HIS A 251 14.77 -19.48 -4.23
N VAL A 252 14.77 -20.82 -4.28
CA VAL A 252 14.62 -21.65 -3.08
C VAL A 252 15.98 -22.27 -2.75
N HIS A 253 16.54 -21.88 -1.61
CA HIS A 253 17.74 -22.49 -1.06
C HIS A 253 17.41 -23.89 -0.55
N VAL A 254 17.81 -24.89 -1.32
CA VAL A 254 17.84 -26.27 -0.84
C VAL A 254 18.89 -26.32 0.25
N LYS A 255 18.48 -26.51 1.51
CA LYS A 255 19.43 -26.80 2.60
C LYS A 255 20.28 -27.96 2.11
N GLU A 256 21.57 -27.72 1.92
CA GLU A 256 22.50 -28.80 1.64
C GLU A 256 22.29 -29.83 2.73
N ARG A 257 21.73 -30.99 2.36
CA ARG A 257 21.65 -32.12 3.27
C ARG A 257 23.11 -32.39 3.61
N LYS A 258 23.55 -31.99 4.81
CA LYS A 258 24.84 -32.41 5.35
C LYS A 258 24.84 -33.91 5.19
N ARG A 259 25.61 -34.41 4.22
CA ARG A 259 25.71 -35.84 4.00
C ARG A 259 26.09 -36.40 5.37
N PRO A 260 25.34 -37.36 5.92
CA PRO A 260 25.74 -37.98 7.17
C PRO A 260 27.20 -38.36 7.00
N PRO A 261 28.08 -38.04 7.96
CA PRO A 261 29.50 -38.34 7.83
C PRO A 261 29.58 -39.82 7.49
N THR A 262 29.93 -40.12 6.25
CA THR A 262 30.16 -41.49 5.80
C THR A 262 31.29 -41.97 6.67
N GLY A 263 30.95 -42.76 7.68
CA GLY A 263 31.88 -43.38 8.60
C GLY A 263 32.74 -44.36 7.83
N ASN A 264 33.71 -43.86 7.09
CA ASN A 264 34.88 -44.62 6.74
C ASN A 264 35.91 -44.34 7.83
N GLY A 265 35.93 -45.28 8.77
CA GLY A 265 37.06 -45.43 9.68
C GLY A 265 38.34 -45.49 8.86
N ARG A 266 39.21 -44.50 9.07
CA ARG A 266 40.65 -44.68 8.98
C ARG A 266 41.30 -43.72 9.95
N LYS A 267 41.68 -44.29 11.10
CA LYS A 267 42.77 -43.78 11.94
C LYS A 267 43.95 -43.50 11.00
N GLY A 268 44.42 -42.27 10.98
CA GLY A 268 45.50 -41.85 10.08
C GLY A 268 46.04 -40.49 10.47
N GLN A 269 46.80 -40.50 11.57
CA GLN A 269 47.94 -39.63 11.89
C GLN A 269 47.83 -38.11 11.72
N ASP A 270 48.00 -37.46 12.87
CA ASP A 270 48.62 -36.14 13.05
C ASP A 270 49.67 -35.81 11.99
N LYS A 271 49.47 -34.69 11.30
CA LYS A 271 50.56 -33.83 10.82
C LYS A 271 50.19 -32.37 11.01
N THR A 272 50.77 -31.83 12.08
CA THR A 272 51.17 -30.44 12.30
C THR A 272 51.80 -29.79 11.07
N TRP A 273 51.24 -28.68 10.56
CA TRP A 273 51.91 -27.66 9.72
C TRP A 273 51.21 -26.31 9.97
N THR A 274 51.78 -25.46 10.84
CA THR A 274 52.68 -24.31 10.60
C THR A 274 51.96 -23.01 10.22
N ASP A 275 52.20 -22.02 11.07
CA ASP A 275 51.87 -20.61 10.94
C ASP A 275 52.34 -19.98 9.61
N GLY A 276 51.41 -19.34 8.92
CA GLY A 276 51.68 -18.44 7.81
C GLY A 276 51.34 -17.00 8.18
N LYS A 277 52.33 -16.28 8.74
CA LYS A 277 52.31 -14.81 8.88
C LYS A 277 52.29 -14.15 7.50
N GLY A 278 51.15 -13.60 7.10
CA GLY A 278 51.02 -12.70 5.95
C GLY A 278 51.22 -11.24 6.36
N LYS A 279 52.28 -10.62 5.85
CA LYS A 279 52.65 -9.20 5.96
C LYS A 279 51.49 -8.27 5.60
N ARG A 280 51.30 -7.23 6.43
CA ARG A 280 50.64 -5.97 6.05
C ARG A 280 51.70 -5.05 5.44
N GLU A 281 51.48 -4.64 4.21
CA GLU A 281 52.16 -3.49 3.59
C GLU A 281 51.39 -2.21 3.89
N SER A 282 52.19 -1.18 4.11
CA SER A 282 51.88 0.18 4.51
C SER A 282 51.69 1.12 3.31
N GLU A 283 50.89 2.16 3.58
CA GLU A 283 51.11 3.56 3.18
C GLU A 283 51.05 4.02 1.71
N ALA A 284 50.13 4.97 1.48
CA ALA A 284 50.32 6.29 0.84
C ALA A 284 49.02 7.07 1.12
N ASP A 285 49.02 8.14 1.93
CA ASP A 285 49.22 9.54 1.51
C ASP A 285 48.55 9.88 0.16
N ASP A 286 47.57 10.77 0.15
CA ASP A 286 47.90 12.19 0.04
C ASP A 286 46.67 13.10 0.21
N SER A 287 46.96 14.30 0.67
CA SER A 287 46.09 15.43 0.91
C SER A 287 45.50 16.03 -0.39
N ASP A 288 44.36 16.70 -0.30
CA ASP A 288 44.29 18.16 -0.52
C ASP A 288 42.90 18.71 -0.90
N ASN A 289 42.70 19.96 -0.47
CA ASN A 289 41.88 21.00 -1.07
C ASN A 289 40.40 21.15 -0.68
N LEU A 290 40.28 21.60 0.57
CA LEU A 290 39.56 22.81 0.95
C LEU A 290 39.68 23.95 -0.11
N LYS A 291 38.72 24.06 -1.03
CA LYS A 291 38.37 25.29 -1.78
C LYS A 291 37.10 25.07 -2.58
N GLU A 292 35.94 25.45 -2.02
CA GLU A 292 34.75 25.87 -2.78
C GLU A 292 33.64 26.35 -1.81
N GLY A 293 33.94 27.44 -1.11
CA GLY A 293 32.91 28.31 -0.55
C GLY A 293 32.51 29.33 -1.61
N ILE A 294 31.20 29.58 -1.75
CA ILE A 294 30.56 30.61 -2.61
C ILE A 294 30.14 30.11 -4.02
N ALA A 295 29.55 28.92 -4.11
CA ALA A 295 28.73 28.49 -5.26
C ALA A 295 27.34 27.91 -4.84
N VAL A 296 26.91 28.14 -3.60
CA VAL A 296 25.79 27.39 -2.98
C VAL A 296 24.44 28.10 -3.06
N VAL A 297 24.38 29.40 -3.38
CA VAL A 297 23.11 30.16 -3.22
C VAL A 297 22.27 30.24 -4.50
N VAL A 298 22.85 30.12 -5.69
CA VAL A 298 22.08 30.21 -6.97
C VAL A 298 21.72 28.83 -7.54
N GLY A 299 22.49 27.78 -7.24
CA GLY A 299 22.18 26.40 -7.67
C GLY A 299 21.02 25.75 -6.90
N GLY A 300 20.81 26.13 -5.64
CA GLY A 300 19.75 25.56 -4.81
C GLY A 300 18.34 25.83 -5.34
N SER A 301 18.07 27.04 -5.85
CA SER A 301 16.74 27.42 -6.32
C SER A 301 16.30 26.70 -7.60
N LEU A 302 17.23 26.33 -8.48
CA LEU A 302 16.92 25.56 -9.71
C LEU A 302 16.61 24.09 -9.39
N CYS A 303 17.26 23.50 -8.39
CA CYS A 303 16.94 22.15 -7.94
C CYS A 303 15.51 22.06 -7.39
N PHE A 304 15.04 23.02 -6.58
CA PHE A 304 13.68 22.98 -6.03
C PHE A 304 12.58 23.02 -7.10
N ILE A 305 12.80 23.74 -8.21
CA ILE A 305 11.82 23.80 -9.30
C ILE A 305 11.77 22.45 -10.03
N VAL A 306 12.92 21.84 -10.36
CA VAL A 306 12.96 20.55 -11.07
C VAL A 306 12.37 19.43 -10.22
N PHE A 307 12.71 19.36 -8.92
CA PHE A 307 12.15 18.35 -8.03
C PHE A 307 10.66 18.57 -7.73
N GLY A 308 10.20 19.83 -7.62
CA GLY A 308 8.80 20.16 -7.41
C GLY A 308 7.90 19.74 -8.59
N TYR A 309 8.31 20.05 -9.83
CA TYR A 309 7.59 19.65 -11.03
C TYR A 309 7.65 18.13 -11.26
N GLY A 310 8.81 17.50 -11.01
CA GLY A 310 8.96 16.05 -11.08
C GLY A 310 7.99 15.32 -10.14
N TYR A 311 7.90 15.75 -8.87
CA TYR A 311 6.98 15.16 -7.90
C TYR A 311 5.51 15.33 -8.32
N ALA A 312 5.11 16.53 -8.75
CA ALA A 312 3.75 16.77 -9.23
C ALA A 312 3.38 15.89 -10.45
N PHE A 313 4.32 15.69 -11.37
CA PHE A 313 4.14 14.81 -12.53
C PHE A 313 3.99 13.34 -12.12
N ILE A 314 4.78 12.88 -11.14
CA ILE A 314 4.68 11.52 -10.60
C ILE A 314 3.32 11.29 -9.92
N VAL A 315 2.86 12.24 -9.10
CA VAL A 315 1.52 12.17 -8.47
C VAL A 315 0.43 12.13 -9.54
N TYR A 316 0.54 12.97 -10.57
CA TYR A 316 -0.40 12.97 -11.70
C TYR A 316 -0.43 11.63 -12.44
N GLN A 317 0.73 11.02 -12.71
CA GLN A 317 0.82 9.70 -13.35
C GLN A 317 0.24 8.58 -12.47
N ARG A 318 0.38 8.66 -11.14
CA ARG A 318 -0.23 7.71 -10.19
C ARG A 318 -1.75 7.79 -10.24
N ASP A 319 -2.30 9.00 -10.18
CA ASP A 319 -3.76 9.20 -10.22
C ASP A 319 -4.36 8.77 -11.55
N ARG A 320 -3.68 9.04 -12.67
CA ARG A 320 -4.11 8.58 -13.99
C ARG A 320 -4.19 7.05 -14.08
N ARG A 321 -3.16 6.33 -13.58
CA ARG A 321 -3.18 4.86 -13.56
C ARG A 321 -4.29 4.30 -12.66
N ARG A 322 -4.58 4.96 -11.52
CA ARG A 322 -5.71 4.59 -10.66
C ARG A 322 -7.06 4.75 -11.37
N LEU A 323 -7.25 5.86 -12.08
CA LEU A 323 -8.45 6.12 -12.89
C LEU A 323 -8.64 5.08 -13.99
N GLU A 324 -7.57 4.73 -14.73
CA GLU A 324 -7.63 3.72 -15.79
C GLU A 324 -8.01 2.33 -15.24
N ARG A 325 -7.48 1.92 -14.08
CA ARG A 325 -7.88 0.66 -13.43
C ARG A 325 -9.32 0.68 -12.93
N GLN A 326 -9.78 1.79 -12.35
CA GLN A 326 -11.18 1.93 -11.95
C GLN A 326 -12.13 1.82 -13.15
N GLN A 327 -11.75 2.38 -14.30
CA GLN A 327 -12.51 2.22 -15.54
C GLN A 327 -12.48 0.76 -16.03
N GLN A 328 -11.34 0.08 -16.00
CA GLN A 328 -11.26 -1.34 -16.37
C GLN A 328 -12.14 -2.22 -15.47
N LEU A 329 -12.12 -2.01 -14.15
CA LEU A 329 -12.98 -2.74 -13.21
C LEU A 329 -14.46 -2.46 -13.45
N ARG A 330 -14.84 -1.21 -13.71
CA ARG A 330 -16.22 -0.86 -14.09
C ARG A 330 -16.64 -1.57 -15.37
N ASN A 331 -15.76 -1.62 -16.37
CA ASN A 331 -16.03 -2.31 -17.64
C ASN A 331 -16.14 -3.83 -17.46
N GLN A 332 -15.31 -4.42 -16.58
CA GLN A 332 -15.41 -5.84 -16.23
C GLN A 332 -16.73 -6.16 -15.53
N ASN A 333 -17.08 -5.40 -14.48
CA ASN A 333 -18.35 -5.59 -13.78
C ASN A 333 -19.56 -5.40 -14.70
N ALA A 334 -19.51 -4.44 -15.63
CA ALA A 334 -20.57 -4.26 -16.62
C ALA A 334 -20.71 -5.46 -17.57
N ASN A 335 -19.60 -6.09 -17.97
CA ASN A 335 -19.63 -7.30 -18.78
C ASN A 335 -20.19 -8.50 -18.00
N ASP A 336 -19.78 -8.66 -16.74
CA ASP A 336 -20.28 -9.72 -15.86
C ASP A 336 -21.80 -9.61 -15.62
N ASP A 337 -22.31 -8.38 -15.46
CA ASP A 337 -23.76 -8.11 -15.35
C ASP A 337 -24.50 -8.46 -16.65
N ILE A 338 -23.95 -8.13 -17.82
CA ILE A 338 -24.53 -8.48 -19.13
C ILE A 338 -24.61 -10.00 -19.29
N ASP A 339 -23.56 -10.72 -18.91
CA ASP A 339 -23.51 -12.18 -19.02
C ASP A 339 -24.46 -12.86 -18.00
N ALA A 340 -24.60 -12.30 -16.80
CA ALA A 340 -25.59 -12.73 -15.82
C ALA A 340 -27.03 -12.55 -16.33
N VAL A 341 -27.33 -11.44 -17.01
CA VAL A 341 -28.65 -11.19 -17.63
C VAL A 341 -28.89 -12.15 -18.80
N ARG A 342 -27.90 -12.37 -19.68
CA ARG A 342 -28.00 -13.34 -20.79
C ARG A 342 -28.26 -14.77 -20.30
N SER A 343 -27.58 -15.17 -19.24
CA SER A 343 -27.76 -16.47 -18.59
C SER A 343 -29.20 -16.65 -18.07
N LYS A 344 -29.75 -15.62 -17.41
CA LYS A 344 -31.15 -15.61 -16.94
C LYS A 344 -32.17 -15.59 -18.08
N ALA A 345 -31.86 -14.94 -19.20
CA ALA A 345 -32.75 -14.86 -20.35
C ALA A 345 -32.77 -16.14 -21.21
N GLY A 346 -31.96 -17.15 -20.90
CA GLY A 346 -31.90 -18.39 -21.67
C GLY A 346 -31.37 -18.22 -23.09
N ILE A 347 -30.72 -17.08 -23.40
CA ILE A 347 -30.15 -16.80 -24.70
C ILE A 347 -28.81 -17.57 -24.79
N ARG A 348 -28.88 -18.82 -25.27
CA ARG A 348 -27.67 -19.59 -25.62
C ARG A 348 -26.96 -18.89 -26.77
N SER A 349 -25.75 -18.40 -26.52
CA SER A 349 -24.85 -17.88 -27.56
C SER A 349 -24.61 -18.95 -28.62
N SER A 350 -25.12 -18.74 -29.83
CA SER A 350 -25.04 -19.67 -30.95
C SER A 350 -23.73 -19.55 -31.76
N THR A 351 -22.63 -19.10 -31.14
CA THR A 351 -21.36 -18.80 -31.86
C THR A 351 -20.38 -19.97 -31.99
N ASP A 352 -20.71 -21.18 -31.54
CA ASP A 352 -19.89 -22.38 -31.76
C ASP A 352 -20.48 -23.27 -32.86
N SER A 353 -20.17 -22.99 -34.13
CA SER A 353 -20.15 -24.00 -35.20
C SER A 353 -19.67 -23.43 -36.53
N ARG A 354 -18.37 -23.10 -36.65
CA ARG A 354 -17.73 -22.98 -37.98
C ARG A 354 -16.20 -23.07 -37.95
N SER A 355 -15.65 -24.29 -37.80
CA SER A 355 -14.38 -24.68 -38.45
C SER A 355 -13.98 -26.12 -38.14
N SER A 356 -14.30 -27.07 -39.04
CA SER A 356 -13.46 -28.26 -39.29
C SER A 356 -13.88 -28.98 -40.57
N GLU A 357 -13.63 -28.36 -41.72
CA GLU A 357 -13.49 -29.08 -42.99
C GLU A 357 -12.13 -28.71 -43.59
N LYS A 358 -11.10 -29.52 -43.29
CA LYS A 358 -9.87 -29.57 -44.09
C LYS A 358 -9.77 -30.96 -44.69
N GLY A 359 -9.93 -30.99 -46.01
CA GLY A 359 -9.97 -32.17 -46.84
C GLY A 359 -8.66 -32.96 -46.85
N SER A 360 -8.83 -34.28 -46.85
CA SER A 360 -7.80 -35.28 -47.12
C SER A 360 -7.89 -35.67 -48.59
N SER A 361 -7.05 -35.08 -49.46
CA SER A 361 -6.90 -35.56 -50.85
C SER A 361 -5.77 -36.59 -50.91
N ARG A 362 -6.14 -37.87 -50.91
CA ARG A 362 -5.28 -38.99 -51.31
C ARG A 362 -5.04 -38.94 -52.82
N HIS A 363 -3.78 -38.80 -53.24
CA HIS A 363 -3.36 -39.12 -54.60
C HIS A 363 -2.67 -40.49 -54.61
N ARG A 364 -3.34 -41.47 -55.23
CA ARG A 364 -2.89 -42.85 -55.39
C ARG A 364 -2.48 -43.03 -56.86
N LYS A 365 -1.18 -43.05 -57.15
CA LYS A 365 -0.66 -43.59 -58.41
C LYS A 365 -0.42 -45.09 -58.23
N ARG A 366 -1.06 -45.91 -59.06
CA ARG A 366 -0.70 -47.31 -59.28
C ARG A 366 -0.17 -47.45 -60.70
N LYS A 367 0.91 -48.24 -60.82
CA LYS A 367 1.34 -48.92 -62.03
C LYS A 367 0.31 -49.96 -62.45
#